data_AF-A0A3M2ACU8-F1
#
_entry.id   AF-A0A3M2ACU8-F1
#
_cell.length_a   1.000
_cell.length_b   1.000
_cell.length_c   1.000
_cell.angle_alpha   90.00
_cell.angle_beta   90.00
_cell.angle_gamma   90.00
#
_symmetry.space_group_name_H-M   'P 1'
#
loop_
_entity.id
_entity.type
_entity.pdbx_description
1 polymer ?
#
loop_
_entity_poly.entity_id
_entity_poly.type
_entity_poly.pdbx_seq_one_letter_code
_entity_poly.pdbx_strand_id
1 'polypeptide(L)'
;MPPPPPAEGGAVTKGAAARLLAVLEVGWVITLAAAILLPFLPGEPLRPLRDAVVRAERWVSFQQRWGMYAPYPQLSQSYMVLSATWPDGTTSELEESEAAKTGWGTTWFGRKSRRDIWRYYALLQPRKANRNRAWYLRMVCVREARRTGRIPETIVMRRIVRRFAPPEAVRSGKLALGRPRTSVVARQSCTQPSVRTMIHADPFAHPNLRRS
;
A
#
# COMPACT_ATOMS: atom_id res chain seq x y z
N MET A 1 5.29 -42.78 63.56
CA MET A 1 6.12 -42.59 62.36
C MET A 1 6.47 -41.11 62.27
N PRO A 2 7.75 -40.73 62.29
CA PRO A 2 8.14 -39.35 62.03
C PRO A 2 7.91 -38.98 60.55
N PRO A 3 7.62 -37.72 60.22
CA PRO A 3 7.50 -37.27 58.84
C PRO A 3 8.86 -37.33 58.12
N PRO A 4 8.88 -37.59 56.81
CA PRO A 4 10.13 -37.58 56.04
C PRO A 4 10.75 -36.17 56.01
N PRO A 5 12.09 -36.06 55.95
CA PRO A 5 12.76 -34.77 55.87
C PRO A 5 12.40 -34.04 54.57
N PRO A 6 12.37 -32.69 54.58
CA PRO A 6 12.11 -31.91 53.38
C PRO A 6 13.22 -32.12 52.35
N ALA A 7 12.84 -32.25 51.08
CA ALA A 7 13.78 -32.43 49.97
C ALA A 7 14.65 -31.18 49.78
N GLU A 8 15.88 -31.24 50.27
CA GLU A 8 16.96 -30.31 49.95
C GLU A 8 17.44 -30.55 48.52
N GLY A 9 16.72 -30.03 47.53
CA GLY A 9 17.07 -30.20 46.11
C GLY A 9 16.77 -29.02 45.18
N GLY A 10 16.30 -27.89 45.69
CA GLY A 10 15.74 -26.82 44.86
C GLY A 10 16.52 -25.49 44.77
N ALA A 11 17.58 -25.30 45.57
CA ALA A 11 18.20 -23.98 45.72
C ALA A 11 19.39 -23.72 44.78
N VAL A 12 20.14 -24.75 44.38
CA VAL A 12 21.37 -24.57 43.58
C VAL A 12 21.07 -24.27 42.11
N THR A 13 19.96 -24.78 41.57
CA THR A 13 19.58 -24.62 40.16
C THR A 13 19.08 -23.22 39.82
N LYS A 14 18.43 -22.52 40.76
CA LYS A 14 17.91 -21.15 40.56
C LYS A 14 19.05 -20.12 40.42
N GLY A 15 20.14 -20.27 41.17
CA GLY A 15 21.29 -19.37 41.10
C GLY A 15 22.09 -19.53 39.81
N ALA A 16 22.29 -20.77 39.34
CA ALA A 16 22.97 -21.04 38.08
C ALA A 16 22.15 -20.57 36.86
N ALA A 17 20.84 -20.84 36.85
CA ALA A 17 19.96 -20.40 35.77
C ALA A 17 19.83 -18.87 35.69
N ALA A 18 19.72 -18.18 36.83
CA ALA A 18 19.68 -16.71 36.86
C ALA A 18 20.99 -16.08 36.39
N ARG A 19 22.14 -16.67 36.76
CA ARG A 19 23.46 -16.22 36.26
C ARG A 19 23.61 -16.47 34.75
N LEU A 20 23.11 -17.60 34.27
CA LEU A 20 23.14 -17.93 32.84
C LEU A 20 22.26 -16.98 32.03
N LEU A 21 21.07 -16.64 32.52
CA LEU A 21 20.19 -15.63 31.93
C LEU A 21 20.82 -14.24 31.93
N ALA A 22 21.44 -13.82 33.04
CA ALA A 22 22.14 -12.54 33.11
C ALA A 22 23.32 -12.46 32.13
N VAL A 23 24.09 -13.54 31.97
CA VAL A 23 25.18 -13.63 30.99
C VAL A 23 24.63 -13.58 29.56
N LEU A 24 23.50 -14.23 29.29
CA LEU A 24 22.83 -14.16 27.99
C LEU A 24 22.28 -12.77 27.68
N GLU A 25 21.68 -12.08 28.67
CA GLU A 25 21.18 -10.71 28.50
C GLU A 25 22.32 -9.73 28.25
N VAL A 26 23.39 -9.78 29.04
CA VAL A 26 24.57 -8.94 28.82
C VAL A 26 25.23 -9.25 27.48
N GLY A 27 25.36 -10.54 27.14
CA GLY A 27 25.85 -10.98 25.83
C GLY A 27 24.99 -10.45 24.68
N TRP A 28 23.67 -10.46 24.84
CA TRP A 28 22.73 -9.93 23.85
C TRP A 28 22.86 -8.41 23.68
N VAL A 29 22.95 -7.66 24.78
CA VAL A 29 23.13 -6.20 24.72
C VAL A 29 24.46 -5.83 24.08
N ILE A 30 25.54 -6.52 24.41
CA ILE A 30 26.86 -6.31 23.79
C ILE A 30 26.79 -6.65 22.29
N THR A 31 26.12 -7.75 21.93
CA THR A 31 25.97 -8.15 20.51
C THR A 31 25.16 -7.11 19.73
N LEU A 32 24.09 -6.56 20.31
CA LEU A 32 23.27 -5.51 19.71
C LEU A 32 24.08 -4.21 19.54
N ALA A 33 24.83 -3.80 20.58
CA ALA A 33 25.68 -2.62 20.54
C ALA A 33 26.80 -2.79 19.50
N ALA A 34 27.41 -3.97 19.42
CA ALA A 34 28.42 -4.29 18.42
C ALA A 34 27.83 -4.25 17.00
N ALA A 35 26.63 -4.80 16.77
CA ALA A 35 25.96 -4.73 15.47
C ALA A 35 25.71 -3.28 15.01
N ILE A 36 25.32 -2.39 15.94
CA ILE A 36 25.07 -0.97 15.63
C ILE A 36 26.37 -0.19 15.41
N LEU A 37 27.42 -0.46 16.19
CA LEU A 37 28.65 0.36 16.21
C LEU A 37 29.74 -0.12 15.23
N LEU A 38 29.83 -1.43 14.95
CA LEU A 38 30.86 -1.98 14.05
C LEU A 38 30.89 -1.34 12.65
N PRO A 39 29.75 -1.03 11.99
CA PRO A 39 29.74 -0.39 10.69
C PRO A 39 30.43 0.98 10.65
N PHE A 40 30.54 1.65 11.80
CA PHE A 40 31.06 3.02 11.94
C PHE A 40 32.51 3.10 12.43
N LEU A 41 33.12 1.98 12.84
CA LEU A 41 34.49 1.97 13.34
C LEU A 41 35.52 2.04 12.20
N PRO A 42 36.43 3.02 12.19
CA PRO A 42 37.53 3.08 11.24
C PRO A 42 38.63 2.09 11.62
N GLY A 43 38.97 1.16 10.71
CA GLY A 43 40.08 0.24 10.90
C GLY A 43 40.10 -0.91 9.89
N GLU A 44 41.27 -1.16 9.29
CA GLU A 44 41.54 -2.33 8.43
C GLU A 44 41.41 -3.70 9.13
N PRO A 45 41.82 -3.92 10.41
CA PRO A 45 41.81 -5.27 10.99
C PRO A 45 40.40 -5.83 11.23
N LEU A 46 39.39 -4.97 11.36
CA LEU A 46 38.00 -5.37 11.61
C LEU A 46 37.14 -5.40 10.33
N ARG A 47 37.73 -5.10 9.18
CA ARG A 47 37.08 -5.08 7.87
C ARG A 47 36.30 -6.36 7.51
N PRO A 48 36.82 -7.60 7.69
CA PRO A 48 36.07 -8.80 7.32
C PRO A 48 34.82 -9.01 8.18
N LEU A 49 34.89 -8.65 9.47
CA LEU A 49 33.77 -8.74 10.41
C LEU A 49 32.73 -7.66 10.09
N ARG A 50 33.17 -6.42 9.81
CA ARG A 50 32.32 -5.32 9.35
C ARG A 50 31.56 -5.69 8.08
N ASP A 51 32.25 -6.24 7.08
CA ASP A 51 31.62 -6.63 5.81
C ASP A 51 30.63 -7.79 5.99
N ALA A 52 30.87 -8.70 6.95
CA ALA A 52 29.91 -9.75 7.31
C ALA A 52 28.64 -9.18 7.96
N VAL A 53 28.78 -8.24 8.92
CA VAL A 53 27.66 -7.55 9.57
C VAL A 53 26.86 -6.75 8.54
N VAL A 54 27.52 -5.94 7.70
CA VAL A 54 26.85 -5.16 6.64
C VAL A 54 26.10 -6.06 5.64
N ARG A 55 26.63 -7.26 5.31
CA ARG A 55 25.91 -8.23 4.47
C ARG A 55 24.68 -8.83 5.16
N ALA A 56 24.78 -9.16 6.44
CA ALA A 56 23.65 -9.66 7.23
C ALA A 56 22.58 -8.57 7.41
N GLU A 57 23.00 -7.35 7.72
CA GLU A 57 22.13 -6.17 7.75
C GLU A 57 21.48 -5.89 6.40
N ARG A 58 22.21 -6.06 5.28
CA ARG A 58 21.60 -5.94 3.94
C ARG A 58 20.49 -6.95 3.73
N TRP A 59 20.64 -8.19 4.21
CA TRP A 59 19.62 -9.23 4.11
C TRP A 59 18.39 -8.92 4.98
N VAL A 60 18.58 -8.42 6.21
CA VAL A 60 17.49 -7.94 7.08
C VAL A 60 16.84 -6.65 6.51
N SER A 61 17.64 -5.76 5.93
CA SER A 61 17.18 -4.55 5.22
C SER A 61 16.51 -4.88 3.88
N PHE A 62 16.55 -6.14 3.42
CA PHE A 62 15.91 -6.55 2.17
C PHE A 62 14.37 -6.62 2.28
N GLN A 63 13.80 -6.51 3.48
CA GLN A 63 12.39 -6.15 3.67
C GLN A 63 12.15 -4.64 3.71
N GLN A 64 13.20 -3.85 4.01
CA GLN A 64 13.25 -2.41 3.80
C GLN A 64 13.93 -2.05 2.47
N ARG A 65 13.52 -2.67 1.37
CA ARG A 65 14.02 -2.27 0.04
C ARG A 65 13.86 -0.77 -0.08
N TRP A 66 14.87 -0.09 -0.61
CA TRP A 66 14.76 1.28 -1.06
C TRP A 66 13.61 1.49 -2.06
N GLY A 67 12.88 0.48 -2.53
CA GLY A 67 11.56 0.68 -3.16
C GLY A 67 10.44 1.15 -2.21
N MET A 68 10.68 1.11 -0.90
CA MET A 68 9.80 1.59 0.17
C MET A 68 10.18 3.00 0.65
N TYR A 69 11.45 3.40 0.47
CA TYR A 69 11.99 4.74 0.78
C TYR A 69 12.48 5.54 -0.45
N ALA A 70 12.38 4.98 -1.66
CA ALA A 70 12.75 5.68 -2.90
C ALA A 70 11.80 6.86 -3.09
N PRO A 71 12.33 8.07 -3.01
CA PRO A 71 11.53 9.27 -2.88
C PRO A 71 11.09 9.71 -4.26
N TYR A 72 9.96 9.18 -4.77
CA TYR A 72 8.97 10.00 -5.49
C TYR A 72 7.54 9.45 -5.35
N PRO A 73 7.00 9.29 -4.12
CA PRO A 73 5.58 9.03 -3.94
C PRO A 73 4.69 10.29 -4.05
N GLN A 74 5.28 11.48 -4.24
CA GLN A 74 4.59 12.79 -4.37
C GLN A 74 4.04 13.06 -5.78
N LEU A 75 4.27 12.16 -6.73
CA LEU A 75 3.92 12.31 -8.13
C LEU A 75 3.17 11.08 -8.64
N SER A 76 1.99 10.77 -8.09
CA SER A 76 1.03 10.04 -8.92
C SER A 76 0.57 10.99 -10.03
N GLN A 77 1.47 11.29 -10.98
CA GLN A 77 1.21 11.97 -12.25
C GLN A 77 0.09 11.30 -13.02
N SER A 78 -0.32 10.11 -12.59
CA SER A 78 -1.47 9.42 -13.08
C SER A 78 -2.62 9.43 -12.08
N TYR A 79 -3.75 10.00 -12.49
CA TYR A 79 -5.01 9.91 -11.76
C TYR A 79 -5.97 8.96 -12.46
N MET A 80 -6.89 8.43 -11.67
CA MET A 80 -8.01 7.63 -12.15
C MET A 80 -9.13 8.58 -12.54
N VAL A 81 -9.72 8.34 -13.71
CA VAL A 81 -10.99 8.96 -14.10
C VAL A 81 -11.96 7.84 -14.37
N LEU A 82 -13.08 7.87 -13.67
CA LEU A 82 -14.15 6.91 -13.84
C LEU A 82 -15.36 7.60 -14.44
N SER A 83 -15.95 6.97 -15.45
CA SER A 83 -17.24 7.34 -15.98
C SER A 83 -18.17 6.12 -15.95
N ALA A 84 -19.40 6.32 -15.52
CA ALA A 84 -20.46 5.33 -15.59
C ALA A 84 -21.38 5.63 -16.77
N THR A 85 -21.71 4.62 -17.54
CA THR A 85 -22.78 4.64 -18.54
C THR A 85 -23.99 3.96 -17.93
N TRP A 86 -25.13 4.63 -17.97
CA TRP A 86 -26.39 4.20 -17.38
C TRP A 86 -27.30 3.55 -18.43
N PRO A 87 -28.37 2.85 -18.01
CA PRO A 87 -29.30 2.18 -18.94
C PRO A 87 -30.04 3.11 -19.91
N ASP A 88 -30.10 4.40 -19.62
CA ASP A 88 -30.65 5.43 -20.51
C ASP A 88 -29.63 5.93 -21.55
N GLY A 89 -28.44 5.33 -21.59
CA GLY A 89 -27.33 5.74 -22.44
C GLY A 89 -26.57 6.98 -21.93
N THR A 90 -27.04 7.62 -20.85
CA THR A 90 -26.34 8.79 -20.29
C THR A 90 -25.00 8.36 -19.68
N THR A 91 -24.00 9.23 -19.79
CA THR A 91 -22.67 9.00 -19.20
C THR A 91 -22.37 10.08 -18.19
N SER A 92 -22.06 9.70 -16.95
CA SER A 92 -21.68 10.63 -15.88
C SER A 92 -20.28 10.33 -15.35
N GLU A 93 -19.53 11.38 -15.03
CA GLU A 93 -18.27 11.23 -14.31
C GLU A 93 -18.52 10.87 -12.84
N LEU A 94 -17.73 9.95 -12.30
CA LEU A 94 -17.79 9.53 -10.90
C LEU A 94 -16.78 10.30 -10.05
N GLU A 95 -16.94 10.22 -8.73
CA GLU A 95 -16.13 10.95 -7.74
C GLU A 95 -14.61 10.69 -7.82
N GLU A 96 -14.17 9.55 -8.35
CA GLU A 96 -12.75 9.28 -8.62
C GLU A 96 -12.12 10.31 -9.54
N SER A 97 -12.91 10.89 -10.45
CA SER A 97 -12.47 11.85 -11.46
C SER A 97 -12.13 13.22 -10.87
N GLU A 98 -12.60 13.53 -9.66
CA GLU A 98 -12.31 14.80 -8.99
C GLU A 98 -10.80 14.95 -8.70
N ALA A 99 -10.14 13.88 -8.27
CA ALA A 99 -8.70 13.88 -8.03
C ALA A 99 -7.89 14.18 -9.30
N ALA A 100 -8.40 13.82 -10.48
CA ALA A 100 -7.78 14.16 -11.74
C ALA A 100 -7.99 15.63 -12.16
N LYS A 101 -8.87 16.37 -11.49
CA LYS A 101 -9.10 17.81 -11.72
C LYS A 101 -8.27 18.65 -10.75
N THR A 102 -8.32 18.31 -9.46
CA THR A 102 -7.76 19.12 -8.37
C THR A 102 -6.44 18.58 -7.83
N GLY A 103 -6.14 17.31 -8.05
CA GLY A 103 -5.07 16.60 -7.36
C GLY A 103 -3.66 16.87 -7.87
N TRP A 104 -3.46 17.70 -8.90
CA TRP A 104 -2.17 17.98 -9.56
C TRP A 104 -1.15 18.79 -8.73
N GLY A 105 -1.15 18.60 -7.41
CA GLY A 105 -0.23 19.21 -6.46
C GLY A 105 0.60 18.19 -5.69
N THR A 106 1.40 18.67 -4.74
CA THR A 106 2.25 17.83 -3.88
C THR A 106 1.47 17.41 -2.62
N THR A 107 0.84 16.23 -2.64
CA THR A 107 0.34 15.63 -1.39
C THR A 107 1.47 14.86 -0.71
N TRP A 108 1.79 15.23 0.54
CA TRP A 108 2.78 14.53 1.36
C TRP A 108 2.38 13.07 1.59
N PHE A 109 3.34 12.14 1.55
CA PHE A 109 3.09 10.70 1.72
C PHE A 109 2.37 10.36 3.03
N GLY A 110 2.70 11.08 4.11
CA GLY A 110 2.03 10.94 5.42
C GLY A 110 0.57 11.41 5.46
N ARG A 111 0.06 12.04 4.38
CA ARG A 111 -1.34 12.47 4.26
C ARG A 111 -2.15 11.61 3.28
N LYS A 112 -1.60 10.52 2.76
CA LYS A 112 -2.35 9.62 1.86
C LYS A 112 -3.42 8.88 2.64
N SER A 113 -4.66 8.98 2.16
CA SER A 113 -5.76 8.19 2.72
C SER A 113 -5.67 6.73 2.23
N ARG A 114 -6.37 5.82 2.94
CA ARG A 114 -6.55 4.43 2.48
C ARG A 114 -7.14 4.38 1.06
N ARG A 115 -8.00 5.34 0.72
CA ARG A 115 -8.61 5.47 -0.61
C ARG A 115 -7.57 5.76 -1.70
N ASP A 116 -6.62 6.63 -1.42
CA ASP A 116 -5.54 6.99 -2.36
C ASP A 116 -4.62 5.80 -2.64
N ILE A 117 -4.33 5.02 -1.59
CA ILE A 117 -3.55 3.78 -1.70
C ILE A 117 -4.26 2.77 -2.63
N TRP A 118 -5.57 2.54 -2.43
CA TRP A 118 -6.33 1.63 -3.28
C TRP A 118 -6.41 2.08 -4.74
N ARG A 119 -6.63 3.38 -4.97
CA ARG A 119 -6.63 3.97 -6.33
C ARG A 119 -5.30 3.77 -7.03
N TYR A 120 -4.18 3.92 -6.32
CA TYR A 120 -2.86 3.62 -6.84
C TYR A 120 -2.72 2.16 -7.29
N TYR A 121 -3.11 1.20 -6.44
CA TYR A 121 -3.03 -0.23 -6.79
C TYR A 121 -3.96 -0.62 -7.93
N ALA A 122 -5.13 0.00 -8.05
CA ALA A 122 -6.06 -0.24 -9.15
C ALA A 122 -5.52 0.28 -10.49
N LEU A 123 -4.67 1.31 -10.48
CA LEU A 123 -4.01 1.84 -11.69
C LEU A 123 -2.66 1.19 -12.00
N LEU A 124 -2.13 0.38 -11.10
CA LEU A 124 -0.84 -0.27 -11.28
C LEU A 124 -0.89 -1.21 -12.49
N GLN A 125 0.14 -1.15 -13.34
CA GLN A 125 0.29 -1.97 -14.55
C GLN A 125 -0.97 -1.98 -15.45
N PRO A 126 -1.35 -0.85 -16.06
CA PRO A 126 -2.65 -0.70 -16.73
C PRO A 126 -2.88 -1.68 -17.90
N ARG A 127 -1.80 -2.21 -18.51
CA ARG A 127 -1.87 -3.16 -19.62
C ARG A 127 -1.98 -4.63 -19.19
N LYS A 128 -1.75 -4.96 -17.92
CA LYS A 128 -1.80 -6.33 -17.41
C LYS A 128 -3.10 -6.59 -16.68
N ALA A 129 -3.53 -7.85 -16.59
CA ALA A 129 -4.62 -8.23 -15.70
C ALA A 129 -4.29 -7.86 -14.25
N ASN A 130 -5.23 -7.25 -13.55
CA ASN A 130 -5.03 -6.76 -12.18
C ASN A 130 -6.29 -7.07 -11.37
N ARG A 131 -6.16 -8.01 -10.41
CA ARG A 131 -7.28 -8.47 -9.56
C ARG A 131 -7.82 -7.34 -8.69
N ASN A 132 -6.95 -6.48 -8.15
CA ASN A 132 -7.37 -5.32 -7.34
C ASN A 132 -8.20 -4.35 -8.16
N ARG A 133 -7.81 -4.10 -9.41
CA ARG A 133 -8.59 -3.26 -10.33
C ARG A 133 -9.97 -3.85 -10.65
N ALA A 134 -10.02 -5.15 -10.92
CA ALA A 134 -11.29 -5.83 -11.20
C ALA A 134 -12.22 -5.76 -9.98
N TRP A 135 -11.70 -6.07 -8.79
CA TRP A 135 -12.46 -5.98 -7.55
C TRP A 135 -12.92 -4.54 -7.26
N TYR A 136 -12.03 -3.57 -7.42
CA TYR A 136 -12.34 -2.15 -7.27
C TYR A 136 -13.51 -1.73 -8.17
N LEU A 137 -13.47 -2.06 -9.47
CA LEU A 137 -14.54 -1.69 -10.40
C LEU A 137 -15.88 -2.36 -10.09
N ARG A 138 -15.88 -3.62 -9.63
CA ARG A 138 -17.10 -4.30 -9.17
C ARG A 138 -17.69 -3.60 -7.94
N MET A 139 -16.85 -3.20 -6.99
CA MET A 139 -17.31 -2.45 -5.82
C MET A 139 -17.85 -1.07 -6.18
N VAL A 140 -17.31 -0.43 -7.21
CA VAL A 140 -17.88 0.82 -7.75
C VAL A 140 -19.28 0.56 -8.33
N CYS A 141 -19.50 -0.53 -9.08
CA CYS A 141 -20.85 -0.89 -9.54
C CYS A 141 -21.84 -0.99 -8.37
N VAL A 142 -21.46 -1.69 -7.30
CA VAL A 142 -22.29 -1.84 -6.09
C VAL A 142 -22.55 -0.49 -5.42
N ARG A 143 -21.50 0.33 -5.26
CA ARG A 143 -21.61 1.67 -4.66
C ARG A 143 -22.56 2.57 -5.45
N GLU A 144 -22.40 2.64 -6.76
CA GLU A 144 -23.26 3.50 -7.59
C GLU A 144 -24.70 2.98 -7.60
N ALA A 145 -24.90 1.66 -7.69
CA ALA A 145 -26.24 1.06 -7.57
C ALA A 145 -26.90 1.38 -6.22
N ARG A 146 -26.14 1.29 -5.13
CA ARG A 146 -26.60 1.68 -3.79
C ARG A 146 -26.99 3.15 -3.72
N ARG A 147 -26.18 4.03 -4.30
CA ARG A 147 -26.34 5.48 -4.22
C ARG A 147 -27.50 6.02 -5.05
N THR A 148 -27.64 5.55 -6.29
CA THR A 148 -28.62 6.08 -7.24
C THR A 148 -29.88 5.23 -7.34
N GLY A 149 -29.86 4.01 -6.80
CA GLY A 149 -30.93 3.03 -6.97
C GLY A 149 -31.06 2.50 -8.39
N ARG A 150 -30.06 2.74 -9.25
CA ARG A 150 -30.01 2.28 -10.65
C ARG A 150 -28.72 1.52 -10.85
N ILE A 151 -28.78 0.37 -11.52
CA ILE A 151 -27.56 -0.39 -11.86
C ILE A 151 -26.94 0.26 -13.11
N PRO A 152 -25.68 0.74 -13.05
CA PRO A 152 -24.97 1.19 -14.25
C PRO A 152 -24.87 0.05 -15.28
N GLU A 153 -24.74 0.34 -16.56
CA GLU A 153 -24.44 -0.72 -17.54
C GLU A 153 -22.95 -1.04 -17.53
N THR A 154 -22.13 0.00 -17.63
CA THR A 154 -20.68 -0.12 -17.76
C THR A 154 -19.97 1.00 -17.01
N ILE A 155 -18.89 0.64 -16.31
CA ILE A 155 -17.93 1.60 -15.76
C ILE A 155 -16.67 1.55 -16.61
N VAL A 156 -16.23 2.72 -17.08
CA VAL A 156 -14.99 2.87 -17.83
C VAL A 156 -13.95 3.55 -16.95
N MET A 157 -12.84 2.85 -16.72
CA MET A 157 -11.66 3.40 -16.06
C MET A 157 -10.69 3.95 -17.08
N ARG A 158 -10.36 5.22 -16.93
CA ARG A 158 -9.29 5.90 -17.66
C ARG A 158 -8.19 6.31 -16.70
N ARG A 159 -6.96 6.37 -17.20
CA ARG A 159 -5.79 6.93 -16.54
C ARG A 159 -5.44 8.22 -17.23
N ILE A 160 -5.37 9.30 -16.48
CA ILE A 160 -4.88 10.60 -16.96
C ILE A 160 -3.47 10.80 -16.45
N VAL A 161 -2.50 10.97 -17.34
CA VAL A 161 -1.09 11.20 -17.03
C VAL A 161 -0.64 12.58 -17.48
N ARG A 162 -0.01 13.38 -16.61
CA ARG A 162 0.75 14.58 -17.04
C ARG A 162 2.23 14.37 -16.79
N ARG A 163 3.06 14.79 -17.74
CA ARG A 163 4.52 14.80 -17.57
C ARG A 163 4.94 16.10 -16.92
N PHE A 164 5.93 16.07 -16.03
CA PHE A 164 6.59 17.31 -15.59
C PHE A 164 7.49 17.85 -16.69
N ALA A 165 7.53 19.17 -16.79
CA ALA A 165 8.61 19.84 -17.48
C ALA A 165 9.91 19.68 -16.65
N PRO A 166 11.08 19.53 -17.29
CA PRO A 166 12.35 19.52 -16.57
C PRO A 166 12.56 20.87 -15.85
N PRO A 167 13.27 20.90 -14.71
CA PRO A 167 13.42 22.11 -13.90
C PRO A 167 13.91 23.34 -14.70
N GLU A 168 14.80 23.10 -15.66
CA GLU A 168 15.44 24.09 -16.53
C GLU A 168 14.42 24.71 -17.49
N ALA A 169 13.47 23.90 -17.98
CA ALA A 169 12.36 24.38 -18.78
C ALA A 169 11.36 25.21 -17.96
N VAL A 170 11.16 24.86 -16.68
CA VAL A 170 10.31 25.65 -15.78
C VAL A 170 10.97 26.98 -15.45
N ARG A 171 12.27 26.97 -15.17
CA ARG A 171 13.09 28.19 -14.98
C ARG A 171 13.06 29.09 -16.21
N SER A 172 13.02 28.52 -17.41
CA SER A 172 12.86 29.27 -18.68
C SER A 172 11.41 29.70 -18.96
N GLY A 173 10.50 29.62 -17.99
CA GLY A 173 9.11 30.10 -18.11
C GLY A 173 8.11 29.10 -18.73
N LYS A 174 8.49 27.84 -18.99
CA LYS A 174 7.51 26.83 -19.43
C LYS A 174 6.64 26.37 -18.25
N LEU A 175 5.40 25.99 -18.56
CA LEU A 175 4.49 25.39 -17.57
C LEU A 175 5.12 24.15 -16.93
N ALA A 176 5.05 24.06 -15.60
CA ALA A 176 5.58 22.92 -14.84
C ALA A 176 4.94 21.58 -15.20
N LEU A 177 3.69 21.61 -15.68
CA LEU A 177 2.93 20.43 -16.09
C LEU A 177 2.66 20.45 -17.58
N GLY A 178 3.00 19.36 -18.26
CA GLY A 178 2.64 19.13 -19.66
C GLY A 178 1.16 18.80 -19.85
N ARG A 179 0.73 18.74 -21.11
CA ARG A 179 -0.64 18.39 -21.49
C ARG A 179 -1.05 17.01 -20.94
N PRO A 180 -2.28 16.84 -20.43
CA PRO A 180 -2.77 15.56 -19.95
C PRO A 180 -2.90 14.56 -21.10
N ARG A 181 -2.44 13.34 -20.86
CA ARG A 181 -2.62 12.18 -21.74
C ARG A 181 -3.58 11.21 -21.09
N THR A 182 -4.66 10.90 -21.76
CA THR A 182 -5.68 9.99 -21.25
C THR A 182 -5.58 8.65 -21.96
N SER A 183 -5.61 7.55 -21.21
CA SER A 183 -5.66 6.20 -21.76
C SER A 183 -6.74 5.38 -21.07
N VAL A 184 -7.51 4.61 -21.82
CA VAL A 184 -8.46 3.64 -21.24
C VAL A 184 -7.66 2.49 -20.62
N VAL A 185 -8.03 2.14 -19.39
CA VAL A 185 -7.34 1.13 -18.58
C VAL A 185 -8.16 -0.14 -18.47
N ALA A 186 -9.46 -0.01 -18.22
CA ALA A 186 -10.37 -1.12 -18.07
C ALA A 186 -11.81 -0.67 -18.35
N ARG A 187 -12.64 -1.63 -18.74
CA ARG A 187 -14.10 -1.50 -18.78
C ARG A 187 -14.68 -2.64 -17.96
N GLN A 188 -15.64 -2.34 -17.10
CA GLN A 188 -16.35 -3.33 -16.30
C GLN A 188 -17.84 -3.20 -16.59
N SER A 189 -18.45 -4.26 -17.10
CA SER A 189 -19.91 -4.36 -17.16
C SER A 189 -20.45 -4.64 -15.75
N CYS A 190 -21.42 -3.85 -15.32
CA CYS A 190 -22.10 -4.05 -14.05
C CYS A 190 -23.33 -4.97 -14.18
N THR A 191 -23.74 -5.29 -15.41
CA THR A 191 -24.81 -6.25 -15.72
C THR A 191 -24.34 -7.70 -15.68
N GLN A 192 -23.02 -7.94 -15.59
CA GLN A 192 -22.45 -9.28 -15.43
C GLN A 192 -23.07 -10.01 -14.22
N PRO A 193 -23.46 -11.30 -14.33
CA PRO A 193 -24.18 -12.02 -13.28
C PRO A 193 -23.50 -11.94 -11.90
N SER A 194 -22.18 -12.11 -11.85
CA SER A 194 -21.42 -12.03 -10.59
C SER A 194 -21.52 -10.66 -9.90
N VAL A 195 -21.59 -9.58 -10.66
CA VAL A 195 -21.77 -8.23 -10.12
C VAL A 195 -23.20 -8.00 -9.69
N ARG A 196 -24.18 -8.47 -10.46
CA ARG A 196 -25.59 -8.43 -10.05
C ARG A 196 -25.81 -9.16 -8.73
N THR A 197 -25.23 -10.36 -8.56
CA THR A 197 -25.29 -11.08 -7.28
C THR A 197 -24.72 -10.25 -6.14
N MET A 198 -23.60 -9.54 -6.34
CA MET A 198 -23.05 -8.63 -5.32
C MET A 198 -23.98 -7.46 -5.00
N ILE A 199 -24.64 -6.89 -6.00
CA ILE A 199 -25.60 -5.78 -5.83
C ILE A 199 -26.83 -6.25 -5.05
N HIS A 200 -27.40 -7.41 -5.41
CA HIS A 200 -28.59 -7.94 -4.73
C HIS A 200 -28.27 -8.44 -3.31
N ALA A 201 -27.05 -8.95 -3.08
CA ALA A 201 -26.58 -9.35 -1.76
C ALA A 201 -26.17 -8.17 -0.86
N ASP A 202 -26.14 -6.93 -1.38
CA ASP A 202 -25.75 -5.77 -0.59
C ASP A 202 -26.82 -5.44 0.47
N PRO A 203 -26.51 -5.56 1.78
CA PRO A 203 -27.48 -5.30 2.85
C PRO A 203 -27.92 -3.83 2.92
N PHE A 204 -27.18 -2.92 2.26
CA PHE A 204 -27.50 -1.50 2.17
C PHE A 204 -28.06 -1.11 0.81
N ALA A 205 -28.41 -2.08 -0.04
CA ALA A 205 -28.96 -1.82 -1.37
C ALA A 205 -30.16 -0.87 -1.31
N HIS A 206 -30.22 0.04 -2.28
CA HIS A 206 -31.31 0.99 -2.44
C HIS A 206 -32.66 0.25 -2.50
N PRO A 207 -33.72 0.76 -1.86
CA PRO A 207 -35.02 0.08 -1.79
C PRO A 207 -35.56 -0.38 -3.16
N ASN A 208 -35.37 0.44 -4.19
CA ASN A 208 -35.80 0.15 -5.56
C ASN A 208 -35.15 -1.11 -6.17
N LEU A 209 -33.95 -1.49 -5.73
CA LEU A 209 -33.21 -2.65 -6.25
C LEU A 209 -33.58 -3.96 -5.54
N ARG A 210 -34.30 -3.90 -4.41
CA ARG A 210 -34.76 -5.09 -3.69
C ARG A 210 -36.03 -5.69 -4.28
N ARG A 211 -36.74 -4.94 -5.13
CA ARG A 211 -38.02 -5.31 -5.73
C ARG A 211 -37.89 -5.87 -7.16
N SER A 212 -36.68 -5.84 -7.71
CA SER A 212 -36.33 -6.25 -9.08
C SER A 212 -35.49 -7.52 -9.09
#